data_AF-A0A443I3A9-F1
#
_entry.id   AF-A0A443I3A9-F1
#
_cell.length_a   1.000
_cell.length_b   1.000
_cell.length_c   1.000
_cell.angle_alpha   90.00
_cell.angle_beta   90.00
_cell.angle_gamma   90.00
#
_symmetry.space_group_name_H-M   'P 1'
#
loop_
_entity.id
_entity.type
_entity.pdbx_description
1 polymer ?
#
loop_
_entity_poly.entity_id
_entity_poly.type
_entity_poly.pdbx_seq_one_letter_code
_entity_poly.pdbx_strand_id
1 'polypeptide(L)'
;MSAPNLYNALLRPPIIQILRATGFHSTRPSVLDTLVDIAARYILLLASSAAEHAINSHPDEPVPDLEDIRLALQDAGALRPQLREMEELWQGEEDLRGIEAFLSWFTGPANREIRRIAGFVPSQGDVIEAESLEKEDYLTSLKKKHSKTGEESRYAGTVLGKSAEEHPVVIEGGYPSIRDWGLQIKYREGSSESASSTVSSVPTDLSEMEEMDV
;
A
#
# COMPACT_ATOMS: atom_id res chain seq x y z
N MET A 1 5.03 6.89 27.88
CA MET A 1 5.18 6.15 26.60
C MET A 1 6.42 5.27 26.75
N SER A 2 6.29 3.95 26.61
CA SER A 2 7.46 3.05 26.55
C SER A 2 8.27 3.35 25.28
N ALA A 3 9.59 3.12 25.28
CA ALA A 3 10.46 3.33 24.11
C ALA A 3 9.93 2.67 22.80
N PRO A 4 9.46 1.40 22.80
CA PRO A 4 8.82 0.78 21.63
C PRO A 4 7.57 1.53 21.12
N ASN A 5 6.80 2.15 22.01
CA ASN A 5 5.61 2.89 21.63
C ASN A 5 5.98 4.22 20.93
N LEU A 6 7.14 4.79 21.28
CA LEU A 6 7.65 5.99 20.62
C LEU A 6 8.14 5.67 19.20
N TYR A 7 8.88 4.57 19.00
CA TYR A 7 9.34 4.18 17.66
C TYR A 7 8.16 3.90 16.71
N ASN A 8 7.16 3.16 17.17
CA ASN A 8 5.93 2.94 16.40
C ASN A 8 5.18 4.25 16.11
N ALA A 9 5.10 5.16 17.08
CA ALA A 9 4.49 6.47 16.87
C ALA A 9 5.23 7.32 15.83
N LEU A 10 6.57 7.18 15.73
CA LEU A 10 7.39 7.88 14.74
C LEU A 10 7.34 7.26 13.33
N LEU A 11 6.93 6.00 13.20
CA LEU A 11 6.65 5.36 11.92
C LEU A 11 5.31 5.79 11.31
N ARG A 12 4.39 6.33 12.13
CA ARG A 12 3.08 6.76 11.68
C ARG A 12 3.11 7.92 10.67
N PRO A 13 3.89 9.01 10.88
CA PRO A 13 4.05 10.07 9.88
C PRO A 13 4.53 9.61 8.49
N PRO A 14 5.63 8.84 8.34
CA PRO A 14 6.08 8.42 7.00
C PRO A 14 5.06 7.51 6.31
N ILE A 15 4.35 6.65 7.04
CA ILE A 15 3.30 5.81 6.46
C ILE A 15 2.13 6.65 5.93
N ILE A 16 1.69 7.67 6.68
CA ILE A 16 0.66 8.61 6.19
C ILE A 16 1.15 9.34 4.94
N GLN A 17 2.40 9.79 4.91
CA GLN A 17 2.95 10.50 3.75
C GLN A 17 2.98 9.61 2.50
N ILE A 18 3.36 8.34 2.65
CA ILE A 18 3.32 7.35 1.58
C ILE A 18 1.88 7.11 1.11
N LEU A 19 0.93 6.90 2.03
CA LEU A 19 -0.48 6.68 1.69
C LEU A 19 -1.12 7.89 0.99
N ARG A 20 -0.77 9.11 1.40
CA ARG A 20 -1.27 10.31 0.72
C ARG A 20 -0.68 10.46 -0.68
N ALA A 21 0.57 10.07 -0.89
CA ALA A 21 1.21 10.10 -2.20
C ALA A 21 0.56 9.12 -3.19
N THR A 22 0.00 8.03 -2.69
CA THR A 22 -0.76 7.07 -3.50
C THR A 22 -2.23 7.47 -3.66
N GLY A 23 -2.68 8.59 -3.08
CA GLY A 23 -4.03 9.12 -3.23
C GLY A 23 -5.01 8.74 -2.11
N PHE A 24 -4.54 8.18 -0.98
CA PHE A 24 -5.40 7.96 0.19
C PHE A 24 -5.50 9.23 1.04
N HIS A 25 -6.69 9.81 1.10
CA HIS A 25 -6.94 11.07 1.80
C HIS A 25 -7.50 10.89 3.22
N SER A 26 -8.12 9.73 3.51
CA SER A 26 -8.66 9.42 4.83
C SER A 26 -8.65 7.91 5.08
N THR A 27 -8.47 7.52 6.34
CA THR A 27 -8.51 6.12 6.78
C THR A 27 -8.88 6.06 8.26
N ARG A 28 -9.47 4.94 8.69
CA ARG A 28 -9.73 4.71 10.12
C ARG A 28 -8.41 4.62 10.88
N PRO A 29 -8.31 5.18 12.10
CA PRO A 29 -7.10 5.10 12.92
C PRO A 29 -6.59 3.67 13.12
N SER A 30 -7.50 2.71 13.28
CA SER A 30 -7.16 1.29 13.44
C SER A 30 -6.44 0.68 12.23
N VAL A 31 -6.83 1.05 11.01
CA VAL A 31 -6.18 0.57 9.79
C VAL A 31 -4.75 1.13 9.71
N LEU A 32 -4.59 2.42 10.02
CA LEU A 32 -3.27 3.02 10.07
C LEU A 32 -2.38 2.36 11.12
N ASP A 33 -2.91 2.09 12.32
CA ASP A 33 -2.16 1.40 13.37
C ASP A 33 -1.74 -0.01 12.94
N THR A 34 -2.60 -0.75 12.22
CA THR A 34 -2.21 -2.06 11.66
C THR A 34 -1.11 -1.96 10.62
N LEU A 35 -1.14 -0.95 9.75
CA LEU A 35 -0.07 -0.74 8.76
C LEU A 35 1.25 -0.36 9.43
N VAL A 36 1.20 0.45 10.49
CA VAL A 36 2.36 0.82 11.30
C VAL A 36 2.98 -0.42 11.95
N ASP A 37 2.17 -1.28 12.55
CA ASP A 37 2.64 -2.51 13.19
C ASP A 37 3.23 -3.49 12.16
N ILE A 38 2.58 -3.68 11.01
CA ILE A 38 3.12 -4.49 9.90
C ILE A 38 4.46 -3.93 9.43
N ALA A 39 4.55 -2.62 9.20
CA ALA A 39 5.79 -1.97 8.76
C ALA A 39 6.91 -2.13 9.79
N ALA A 40 6.62 -1.96 11.07
CA ALA A 40 7.60 -2.14 12.14
C ALA A 40 8.12 -3.59 12.18
N ARG A 41 7.23 -4.58 12.10
CA ARG A 41 7.61 -6.01 12.04
C ARG A 41 8.40 -6.34 10.78
N TYR A 42 8.04 -5.75 9.65
CA TYR A 42 8.74 -5.94 8.39
C TYR A 42 10.17 -5.38 8.43
N ILE A 43 10.36 -4.17 8.98
CA ILE A 43 11.69 -3.59 9.17
C ILE A 43 12.53 -4.45 10.12
N LEU A 44 11.92 -4.96 11.20
CA LEU A 44 12.60 -5.86 12.13
C LEU A 44 13.03 -7.17 11.45
N LEU A 45 12.17 -7.74 10.62
CA LEU A 45 12.47 -8.94 9.83
C LEU A 45 13.65 -8.71 8.87
N LEU A 46 13.65 -7.58 8.15
CA LEU A 46 14.75 -7.23 7.26
C LEU A 46 16.06 -7.03 8.02
N ALA A 47 16.00 -6.34 9.18
CA ALA A 47 17.18 -6.13 10.01
C ALA A 47 17.74 -7.44 10.59
N SER A 48 16.88 -8.36 11.02
CA SER A 48 17.34 -9.68 11.50
C SER A 48 17.92 -10.53 10.38
N SER A 49 17.27 -10.56 9.20
CA SER A 49 17.76 -11.31 8.05
C SER A 49 19.10 -10.77 7.54
N ALA A 50 19.27 -9.45 7.44
CA ALA A 50 20.54 -8.83 7.07
C ALA A 50 21.65 -9.13 8.10
N ALA A 51 21.32 -9.16 9.40
CA ALA A 51 22.28 -9.53 10.43
C ALA A 51 22.68 -11.02 10.35
N GLU A 52 21.74 -11.91 10.03
CA GLU A 52 22.03 -13.33 9.80
C GLU A 52 22.94 -13.53 8.58
N HIS A 53 22.68 -12.82 7.48
CA HIS A 53 23.55 -12.81 6.30
C HIS A 53 24.96 -12.32 6.63
N ALA A 54 25.08 -11.22 7.38
CA ALA A 54 26.37 -10.69 7.80
C ALA A 54 27.17 -11.68 8.65
N ILE A 55 26.52 -12.41 9.56
CA ILE A 55 27.16 -13.43 10.40
C ILE A 55 27.69 -14.60 9.54
N ASN A 56 26.98 -14.96 8.47
CA ASN A 56 27.36 -16.07 7.61
C ASN A 56 28.43 -15.67 6.59
N SER A 57 28.35 -14.45 6.05
CA SER A 57 29.22 -13.93 4.99
C SER A 57 30.51 -13.31 5.53
N HIS A 58 30.48 -12.72 6.72
CA HIS A 58 31.58 -11.97 7.31
C HIS A 58 31.98 -12.55 8.69
N PRO A 59 32.64 -13.72 8.74
CA PRO A 59 32.95 -14.41 9.99
C PRO A 59 33.92 -13.66 10.91
N ASP A 60 34.78 -12.79 10.37
CA ASP A 60 35.77 -12.03 11.15
C ASP A 60 35.20 -10.69 11.67
N GLU A 61 34.25 -10.09 10.96
CA GLU A 61 33.61 -8.81 11.31
C GLU A 61 32.14 -8.82 10.84
N PRO A 62 31.18 -9.24 11.68
CA PRO A 62 29.77 -9.41 11.29
C PRO A 62 29.03 -8.06 11.30
N VAL A 63 29.48 -7.13 10.46
CA VAL A 63 28.84 -5.83 10.25
C VAL A 63 28.06 -5.91 8.94
N PRO A 64 26.73 -5.72 8.95
CA PRO A 64 25.93 -5.80 7.73
C PRO A 64 26.35 -4.78 6.68
N ASP A 65 26.55 -5.26 5.45
CA ASP A 65 26.87 -4.42 4.29
C ASP A 65 25.67 -4.28 3.32
N LEU A 66 25.91 -3.69 2.15
CA LEU A 66 24.87 -3.51 1.13
C LEU A 66 24.41 -4.85 0.53
N GLU A 67 25.32 -5.83 0.41
CA GLU A 67 25.02 -7.16 -0.12
C GLU A 67 24.11 -7.93 0.84
N ASP A 68 24.38 -7.87 2.15
CA ASP A 68 23.52 -8.49 3.16
C ASP A 68 22.08 -7.92 3.14
N ILE A 69 21.96 -6.60 2.95
CA ILE A 69 20.66 -5.93 2.82
C ILE A 69 19.96 -6.36 1.51
N ARG A 70 20.71 -6.50 0.42
CA ARG A 70 20.18 -6.97 -0.87
C ARG A 70 19.62 -8.38 -0.73
N LEU A 71 20.36 -9.28 -0.09
CA LEU A 71 19.93 -10.66 0.18
C LEU A 71 18.67 -10.68 1.05
N ALA A 72 18.64 -9.90 2.13
CA ALA A 72 17.45 -9.79 2.99
C ALA A 72 16.20 -9.28 2.23
N LEU A 73 16.37 -8.34 1.29
CA LEU A 73 15.28 -7.85 0.44
C LEU A 73 14.83 -8.88 -0.60
N GLN A 74 15.74 -9.72 -1.10
CA GLN A 74 15.41 -10.84 -1.99
C GLN A 74 14.64 -11.93 -1.25
N ASP A 75 15.09 -12.30 -0.04
CA ASP A 75 14.44 -13.30 0.82
C ASP A 75 13.02 -12.87 1.21
N ALA A 76 12.85 -11.59 1.52
CA ALA A 76 11.54 -10.99 1.79
C ALA A 76 10.66 -10.87 0.52
N GLY A 77 11.20 -11.17 -0.66
CA GLY A 77 10.52 -11.05 -1.94
C GLY A 77 10.17 -9.62 -2.33
N ALA A 78 10.92 -8.63 -1.82
CA ALA A 78 10.74 -7.22 -2.10
C ALA A 78 11.31 -6.83 -3.48
N LEU A 79 12.39 -7.49 -3.88
CA LEU A 79 12.90 -7.46 -5.24
C LEU A 79 12.22 -8.64 -5.97
N ARG A 80 11.49 -8.42 -7.07
CA ARG A 80 10.91 -9.45 -7.97
C ARG A 80 10.71 -8.88 -9.38
N PRO A 81 10.72 -9.69 -10.47
CA PRO A 81 11.09 -11.11 -10.56
C PRO A 81 12.60 -11.31 -10.75
N GLN A 82 13.15 -12.34 -10.12
CA GLN A 82 14.49 -12.88 -10.37
C GLN A 82 14.36 -14.13 -11.24
N LEU A 83 15.21 -14.26 -12.25
CA LEU A 83 15.56 -15.52 -12.89
C LEU A 83 15.99 -16.51 -11.81
N ARG A 84 15.74 -17.80 -12.06
CA ARG A 84 16.29 -18.84 -11.19
C ARG A 84 17.80 -18.86 -11.37
N GLU A 85 18.54 -19.25 -10.33
CA GLU A 85 20.01 -19.39 -10.38
C GLU A 85 20.49 -20.15 -11.61
N MET A 86 19.76 -21.20 -11.99
CA MET A 86 20.11 -22.00 -13.18
C MET A 86 19.95 -21.19 -14.47
N GLU A 87 18.91 -20.38 -14.59
CA GLU A 87 18.65 -19.54 -15.77
C GLU A 87 19.69 -18.42 -15.90
N GLU A 88 20.11 -17.81 -14.78
CA GLU A 88 21.23 -16.85 -14.76
C GLU A 88 22.53 -17.52 -15.19
N LEU A 89 22.83 -18.73 -14.69
CA LEU A 89 24.01 -19.49 -15.09
C LEU A 89 24.01 -19.83 -16.59
N TRP A 90 22.85 -20.18 -17.16
CA TRP A 90 22.70 -20.44 -18.60
C TRP A 90 22.89 -19.17 -19.45
N GLN A 91 22.41 -18.02 -18.96
CA GLN A 91 22.55 -16.74 -19.68
C GLN A 91 23.92 -16.10 -19.47
N GLY A 92 24.63 -16.44 -18.39
CA GLY A 92 25.90 -15.83 -18.02
C GLY A 92 25.77 -14.38 -17.54
N GLU A 93 24.56 -13.93 -17.22
CA GLU A 93 24.24 -12.57 -16.78
C GLU A 93 23.45 -12.62 -15.46
N GLU A 94 23.77 -11.70 -14.55
CA GLU A 94 23.05 -11.51 -13.29
C GLU A 94 21.71 -10.81 -13.54
N ASP A 95 20.63 -11.29 -12.93
CA ASP A 95 19.30 -10.68 -13.04
C ASP A 95 19.16 -9.45 -12.14
N LEU A 96 19.34 -8.28 -12.77
CA LEU A 96 19.22 -6.99 -12.11
C LEU A 96 17.80 -6.42 -12.12
N ARG A 97 16.80 -7.09 -12.73
CA ARG A 97 15.45 -6.52 -12.95
C ARG A 97 14.77 -6.06 -11.67
N GLY A 98 14.90 -6.84 -10.59
CA GLY A 98 14.36 -6.46 -9.28
C GLY A 98 14.99 -5.17 -8.73
N ILE A 99 16.31 -5.04 -8.89
CA ILE A 99 17.08 -3.86 -8.45
C ILE A 99 16.76 -2.66 -9.35
N GLU A 100 16.70 -2.86 -10.66
CA GLU A 100 16.31 -1.82 -11.63
C GLU A 100 14.89 -1.32 -11.37
N ALA A 101 13.94 -2.21 -11.09
CA ALA A 101 12.59 -1.84 -10.72
C ALA A 101 12.56 -1.01 -9.44
N PHE A 102 13.30 -1.42 -8.41
CA PHE A 102 13.45 -0.67 -7.18
C PHE A 102 14.08 0.72 -7.41
N LEU A 103 15.16 0.79 -8.21
CA LEU A 103 15.83 2.04 -8.56
C LEU A 103 14.88 2.97 -9.34
N SER A 104 14.10 2.42 -10.27
CA SER A 104 13.11 3.17 -11.05
C SER A 104 12.01 3.74 -10.16
N TRP A 105 11.56 2.98 -9.16
CA TRP A 105 10.58 3.45 -8.19
C TRP A 105 11.19 4.55 -7.29
N PHE A 106 12.42 4.32 -6.81
CA PHE A 106 13.10 5.24 -5.90
C PHE A 106 13.48 6.57 -6.56
N THR A 107 13.92 6.56 -7.81
CA THR A 107 14.27 7.77 -8.57
C THR A 107 13.09 8.36 -9.36
N GLY A 108 12.01 7.59 -9.44
CA GLY A 108 10.85 7.87 -10.26
C GLY A 108 9.86 8.90 -9.67
N PRO A 109 8.74 9.11 -10.37
CA PRO A 109 7.72 10.07 -9.96
C PRO A 109 7.04 9.69 -8.64
N ALA A 110 6.90 8.39 -8.34
CA ALA A 110 6.27 7.91 -7.12
C ALA A 110 7.01 8.39 -5.85
N ASN A 111 8.31 8.16 -5.75
CA ASN A 111 9.10 8.65 -4.61
C ASN A 111 9.20 10.18 -4.59
N ARG A 112 9.27 10.82 -5.77
CA ARG A 112 9.23 12.30 -5.85
C ARG A 112 7.96 12.86 -5.24
N GLU A 113 6.82 12.23 -5.47
CA GLU A 113 5.54 12.62 -4.90
C GLU A 113 5.48 12.39 -3.38
N ILE A 114 5.99 11.26 -2.89
CA ILE A 114 6.15 11.00 -1.45
C ILE A 114 6.99 12.11 -0.80
N ARG A 115 8.13 12.44 -1.41
CA ARG A 115 9.02 13.51 -0.95
C ARG A 115 8.34 14.89 -1.00
N ARG A 116 7.52 15.17 -2.01
CA ARG A 116 6.74 16.43 -2.11
C ARG A 116 5.73 16.55 -0.96
N ILE A 117 4.97 15.50 -0.69
CA ILE A 117 3.97 15.48 0.40
C ILE A 117 4.64 15.59 1.77
N ALA A 118 5.76 14.90 1.95
CA ALA A 118 6.61 15.01 3.13
C ALA A 118 7.34 16.39 3.24
N GLY A 119 7.25 17.23 2.20
CA GLY A 119 7.83 18.57 2.16
C GLY A 119 9.35 18.57 2.01
N PHE A 120 9.96 17.50 1.49
CA PHE A 120 11.37 17.43 1.12
C PHE A 120 11.65 17.99 -0.28
N VAL A 121 10.63 18.07 -1.14
CA VAL A 121 10.71 18.75 -2.43
C VAL A 121 9.78 19.97 -2.37
N PRO A 122 10.26 21.18 -2.68
CA PRO A 122 9.43 22.36 -2.71
C PRO A 122 8.31 22.19 -3.74
N SER A 123 7.07 22.52 -3.36
CA SER A 123 5.97 22.57 -4.30
C SER A 123 6.05 23.84 -5.16
N GLN A 124 5.35 23.86 -6.30
CA GLN A 124 5.34 25.02 -7.19
C GLN A 124 4.70 26.22 -6.45
N GLY A 125 5.54 27.13 -5.91
CA GLY A 125 5.13 28.26 -5.07
C GLY A 125 5.80 28.32 -3.69
N ASP A 126 6.50 27.27 -3.25
CA ASP A 126 7.24 27.27 -1.99
C ASP A 126 8.60 27.98 -2.13
N VAL A 127 8.78 29.07 -1.38
CA VAL A 127 10.06 29.74 -1.21
C VAL A 127 10.83 29.00 -0.10
N ILE A 128 11.47 27.88 -0.43
CA ILE A 128 12.33 27.16 0.51
C ILE A 128 13.75 27.19 -0.02
N GLU A 129 14.65 27.74 0.80
CA GLU A 129 16.08 27.84 0.57
C GLU A 129 16.67 26.42 0.46
N ALA A 130 17.12 26.07 -0.74
CA ALA A 130 17.60 24.73 -1.11
C ALA A 130 18.80 24.24 -0.26
N GLU A 131 19.50 25.15 0.42
CA GLU A 131 20.70 24.87 1.24
C GLU A 131 20.39 24.32 2.64
N SER A 132 19.14 24.39 3.12
CA SER A 132 18.77 23.95 4.48
C SER A 132 18.54 22.44 4.64
N LEU A 133 18.47 21.68 3.55
CA LEU A 133 18.06 20.28 3.54
C LEU A 133 19.18 19.28 3.92
N GLU A 134 20.44 19.69 3.94
CA GLU A 134 21.55 18.73 3.92
C GLU A 134 22.07 18.28 5.31
N LYS A 135 21.70 18.91 6.43
CA LYS A 135 22.29 18.56 7.75
C LYS A 135 21.36 18.65 8.97
N GLU A 136 20.04 18.65 8.79
CA GLU A 136 19.14 18.66 9.93
C GLU A 136 18.59 17.27 10.22
N ASP A 137 18.85 16.77 11.44
CA ASP A 137 18.27 15.54 11.98
C ASP A 137 16.76 15.47 11.67
N TYR A 138 16.29 14.31 11.20
CA TYR A 138 14.92 14.09 10.72
C TYR A 138 13.87 14.58 11.71
N LEU A 139 14.07 14.30 13.00
CA LEU A 139 13.15 14.72 14.06
C LEU A 139 13.18 16.24 14.28
N THR A 140 14.34 16.85 14.14
CA THR A 140 14.55 18.30 14.25
C THR A 140 13.92 19.03 13.06
N SER A 141 14.11 18.49 11.84
CA SER A 141 13.43 18.92 10.63
C SER A 141 11.91 18.84 10.77
N LEU A 142 11.38 17.74 11.32
CA LEU A 142 9.94 17.59 11.57
C LEU A 142 9.41 18.61 12.57
N LYS A 143 10.10 18.81 13.70
CA LYS A 143 9.72 19.79 14.72
C LYS A 143 9.72 21.23 14.19
N LYS A 144 10.75 21.62 13.43
CA LYS A 144 10.84 22.96 12.83
C LYS A 144 9.76 23.19 11.77
N LYS A 145 9.53 22.22 10.88
CA LYS A 145 8.45 22.30 9.87
C LYS A 145 7.07 22.41 10.52
N HIS A 146 6.84 21.68 11.62
CA HIS A 146 5.62 21.81 12.41
C HIS A 146 5.49 23.22 13.02
N SER A 147 6.55 23.74 13.64
CA SER A 147 6.51 25.03 14.33
C SER A 147 6.47 26.25 13.39
N LYS A 148 7.02 26.15 12.18
CA LYS A 148 7.23 27.30 11.28
C LYS A 148 6.12 27.46 10.22
N THR A 149 5.41 26.38 9.88
CA THR A 149 4.54 26.36 8.68
C THR A 149 3.05 26.18 8.99
N GLY A 150 2.65 25.86 10.22
CA GLY A 150 1.23 25.70 10.57
C GLY A 150 0.47 24.62 9.78
N GLU A 151 1.18 23.75 9.06
CA GLU A 151 0.62 22.71 8.20
C GLU A 151 0.22 21.47 9.00
N GLU A 152 -0.61 21.65 10.04
CA GLU A 152 -1.12 20.56 10.89
C GLU A 152 -1.82 19.47 10.06
N SER A 153 -2.40 19.84 8.92
CA SER A 153 -3.05 18.92 7.99
C SER A 153 -2.12 17.82 7.48
N ARG A 154 -0.81 18.07 7.31
CA ARG A 154 0.16 17.04 6.84
C ARG A 154 0.40 15.94 7.86
N TYR A 155 0.29 16.28 9.15
CA TYR A 155 0.52 15.38 10.28
C TYR A 155 -0.78 14.96 10.98
N ALA A 156 -1.94 15.30 10.42
CA ALA A 156 -3.24 14.88 10.94
C ALA A 156 -3.31 13.35 11.04
N GLY A 157 -3.71 12.87 12.23
CA GLY A 157 -3.70 11.46 12.58
C GLY A 157 -2.38 10.95 13.15
N THR A 158 -1.41 11.79 13.48
CA THR A 158 -0.14 11.40 14.15
C THR A 158 -0.02 12.02 15.55
N VAL A 159 0.94 11.56 16.35
CA VAL A 159 1.27 12.14 17.67
C VAL A 159 1.80 13.57 17.56
N LEU A 160 2.24 14.01 16.37
CA LEU A 160 2.77 15.34 16.10
C LEU A 160 1.72 16.32 15.57
N GLY A 161 0.51 15.84 15.24
CA GLY A 161 -0.57 16.67 14.70
C GLY A 161 -1.89 16.48 15.45
N LYS A 162 -2.98 16.99 14.88
CA LYS A 162 -4.34 16.76 15.41
C LYS A 162 -4.75 15.30 15.24
N SER A 163 -5.59 14.79 16.14
CA SER A 163 -6.25 13.49 15.96
C SER A 163 -6.99 13.46 14.62
N ALA A 164 -6.92 12.33 13.90
CA ALA A 164 -7.64 12.18 12.65
C ALA A 164 -9.15 12.23 12.91
N GLU A 165 -9.86 13.09 12.19
CA GLU A 165 -11.32 13.09 12.17
C GLU A 165 -11.80 11.82 11.45
N GLU A 166 -12.69 11.06 12.09
CA GLU A 166 -13.25 9.84 11.49
C GLU A 166 -14.20 10.24 10.37
N HIS A 167 -13.72 10.20 9.13
CA HIS A 167 -14.55 10.42 7.97
C HIS A 167 -15.29 9.11 7.67
N PRO A 168 -16.63 9.12 7.49
CA PRO A 168 -17.33 7.95 7.01
C PRO A 168 -16.77 7.58 5.63
N VAL A 169 -16.22 6.37 5.51
CA VAL A 169 -15.66 5.86 4.25
C VAL A 169 -16.81 5.69 3.26
N VAL A 170 -16.97 6.63 2.34
CA VAL A 170 -17.93 6.53 1.25
C VAL A 170 -17.32 5.64 0.17
N ILE A 171 -17.89 4.45 -0.04
CA ILE A 171 -17.48 3.57 -1.14
C ILE A 171 -17.92 4.25 -2.44
N GLU A 172 -16.98 4.55 -3.34
CA GLU A 172 -17.33 5.03 -4.68
C GLU A 172 -18.22 3.98 -5.37
N GLY A 173 -19.46 4.37 -5.69
CA GLY A 173 -20.54 3.45 -6.05
C GLY A 173 -21.76 3.49 -5.12
N GLY A 174 -21.71 4.29 -4.04
CA GLY A 174 -22.91 4.72 -3.31
C GLY A 174 -23.33 3.84 -2.13
N TYR A 175 -22.53 2.84 -1.74
CA TYR A 175 -22.90 1.96 -0.63
C TYR A 175 -22.17 2.36 0.66
N PRO A 176 -22.89 2.73 1.73
CA PRO A 176 -22.30 3.25 2.95
C PRO A 176 -21.67 2.15 3.85
N SER A 177 -21.97 0.87 3.63
CA SER A 177 -21.31 -0.23 4.33
C SER A 177 -21.38 -1.58 3.61
N ILE A 178 -20.45 -2.47 3.95
CA ILE A 178 -20.44 -3.85 3.43
C ILE A 178 -21.64 -4.68 3.91
N ARG A 179 -22.23 -4.31 5.05
CA ARG A 179 -23.45 -4.93 5.58
C ARG A 179 -24.66 -4.53 4.74
N ASP A 180 -24.75 -3.26 4.36
CA ASP A 180 -25.85 -2.76 3.52
C ASP A 180 -25.77 -3.35 2.10
N TRP A 181 -24.56 -3.49 1.56
CA TRP A 181 -24.32 -4.21 0.30
C TRP A 181 -24.73 -5.69 0.41
N GLY A 182 -24.35 -6.37 1.48
CA GLY A 182 -24.68 -7.78 1.71
C GLY A 182 -26.19 -8.04 1.89
N LEU A 183 -26.94 -7.09 2.48
CA LEU A 183 -28.39 -7.18 2.55
C LEU A 183 -29.02 -7.07 1.16
N GLN A 184 -28.56 -6.14 0.33
CA GLN A 184 -29.10 -5.93 -1.03
C GLN A 184 -28.80 -7.09 -1.98
N ILE A 185 -27.62 -7.73 -1.91
CA ILE A 185 -27.37 -8.95 -2.69
C ILE A 185 -28.35 -10.05 -2.31
N LYS A 186 -28.60 -10.24 -1.01
CA LYS A 186 -29.59 -11.22 -0.54
C LYS A 186 -31.01 -10.88 -1.00
N TYR A 187 -31.39 -9.60 -1.01
CA TYR A 187 -32.67 -9.16 -1.57
C TYR A 187 -32.75 -9.37 -3.09
N ARG A 188 -31.65 -9.18 -3.83
CA ARG A 188 -31.57 -9.39 -5.28
C ARG A 188 -31.64 -10.87 -5.65
N GLU A 189 -31.02 -11.75 -4.87
CA GLU A 189 -31.11 -13.20 -5.03
C GLU A 189 -32.55 -13.69 -4.78
N GLY A 190 -33.20 -13.22 -3.71
CA GLY A 190 -34.60 -13.57 -3.41
C GLY A 190 -35.63 -13.06 -4.45
N SER A 191 -35.33 -11.96 -5.15
CA SER A 191 -36.19 -11.45 -6.23
C SER A 191 -36.04 -12.24 -7.54
N SER A 192 -34.94 -12.98 -7.73
CA SER A 192 -34.68 -13.74 -8.96
C SER A 192 -35.36 -15.13 -8.95
N GLU A 193 -35.50 -15.77 -7.79
CA GLU A 193 -36.21 -17.05 -7.65
C GLU A 193 -37.73 -16.92 -7.85
N SER A 194 -38.31 -15.75 -7.53
CA SER A 194 -39.76 -15.52 -7.68
C SER A 194 -40.21 -15.25 -9.12
N ALA A 195 -39.29 -14.96 -10.04
CA ALA A 195 -39.62 -14.66 -11.45
C ALA A 195 -39.50 -15.87 -12.39
N SER A 196 -39.00 -17.01 -11.93
CA SER A 196 -38.73 -18.20 -12.77
C SER A 196 -39.87 -19.24 -12.79
N SER A 197 -41.03 -18.97 -12.18
CA SER A 197 -42.14 -19.95 -12.09
C SER A 197 -43.32 -19.70 -13.04
N THR A 198 -43.25 -18.72 -13.93
CA THR A 198 -44.36 -18.41 -14.84
C THR A 198 -43.91 -18.26 -16.28
N VAL A 199 -43.65 -19.38 -16.99
CA VAL A 199 -43.95 -19.55 -18.43
C VAL A 199 -43.59 -20.97 -18.89
N SER A 200 -44.55 -21.90 -18.79
CA SER A 200 -44.60 -23.03 -19.73
C SER A 200 -46.04 -23.56 -19.76
N SER A 201 -46.87 -22.97 -20.61
CA SER A 201 -48.16 -23.53 -20.99
C SER A 201 -48.03 -24.08 -22.41
N VAL A 202 -48.05 -25.40 -22.51
CA VAL A 202 -48.20 -26.21 -23.72
C VAL A 202 -49.50 -25.83 -24.44
N PRO A 203 -49.55 -25.68 -25.78
CA PRO A 203 -50.80 -25.58 -26.50
C PRO A 203 -51.20 -26.94 -27.09
N THR A 204 -52.35 -27.43 -26.66
CA THR A 204 -53.23 -28.42 -27.33
C THR A 204 -54.60 -27.74 -27.33
N ASP A 205 -55.47 -27.73 -28.35
CA ASP A 205 -55.71 -28.67 -29.42
C ASP A 205 -56.83 -28.12 -30.36
N LEU A 206 -57.04 -28.77 -31.52
CA LEU A 206 -58.27 -28.86 -32.36
C LEU A 206 -58.62 -27.66 -33.29
N SER A 207 -59.03 -27.81 -34.57
CA SER A 207 -59.59 -28.94 -35.33
C SER A 207 -59.78 -28.60 -36.84
N GLU A 208 -59.80 -29.64 -37.70
CA GLU A 208 -60.54 -29.77 -39.00
C GLU A 208 -60.11 -28.84 -40.17
N MET A 209 -60.07 -29.21 -41.45
CA MET A 209 -60.35 -30.38 -42.30
C MET A 209 -59.70 -30.02 -43.66
N GLU A 210 -59.10 -30.95 -44.39
CA GLU A 210 -59.52 -31.27 -45.77
C GLU A 210 -58.61 -32.31 -46.44
N GLU A 211 -59.31 -33.28 -46.98
CA GLU A 211 -58.97 -34.44 -47.78
C GLU A 211 -58.57 -34.02 -49.20
N MET A 212 -57.51 -34.59 -49.79
CA MET A 212 -57.49 -35.00 -51.20
C MET A 212 -56.20 -35.72 -51.62
N ASP A 213 -56.43 -36.85 -52.32
CA ASP A 213 -55.53 -37.70 -53.11
C ASP A 213 -54.52 -36.92 -54.00
N VAL A 214 -53.37 -37.45 -54.45
CA VAL A 214 -53.01 -38.75 -55.07
C VAL A 214 -51.53 -39.04 -54.83
#